data_AF-A0A293NFM4-F1
#
_entry.id   AF-A0A293NFM4-F1
#
_cell.length_a   1.000
_cell.length_b   1.000
_cell.length_c   1.000
_cell.angle_alpha   90.00
_cell.angle_beta   90.00
_cell.angle_gamma   90.00
#
_symmetry.space_group_name_H-M   'P 1'
#
loop_
_entity.id
_entity.type
_entity.pdbx_description
1 polymer ?
#
loop_
_entity_poly.entity_id
_entity_poly.type
_entity_poly.pdbx_seq_one_letter_code
_entity_poly.pdbx_strand_id
1 'polypeptide(L)'
;MAEIARTRPNAEILDPAVLEDVVNGTLRMTPEQALRIHREMPIQELGHWADARCRYLHGDRVRTYVVDRNINYTNVCTAKCTFCAFRRIGHEDDAYILEFEEILQKIQELVDIGGTQILMQGGMNPELPLDWYVELLSSIKDRFPQVHVHAFSPPEFIEFIDFFDPPGATLADKLYGVMKTLVDAGLQSVPGGGGEIFADAVRRKIGLGKCDAESWLTVMRVAHEFGLNTSATMMFGHIEGIADRIHHMDLVRRWQDDSISDFALDGGGRYMAFISWPFQRENTPLGRCAEWGEGNGDDIDGPFPGDVVARLDGTGDKRDHPKYGRRIRMAGASEYLRNQALSRLYLDNIYSIGASWVTMGPHIGQAALAWGANDMGSVMMEENVVSAAGTTYCLGEPLLCHLIRTAGFTPAQRDNAYRMMKLHEYEQSPDLMVDDWSSQRADRLHVQNDDAGCGTGADSDQPVELTVQGD
;
A
#
# COMPACT_ATOMS: atom_id res chain seq x y z
N MET A 1 -3.56 19.02 23.40
CA MET A 1 -4.12 17.72 22.98
C MET A 1 -5.03 18.00 21.80
N ALA A 2 -4.79 17.39 20.63
CA ALA A 2 -5.88 17.28 19.67
C ALA A 2 -6.88 16.32 20.33
N GLU A 3 -7.99 16.86 20.82
CA GLU A 3 -9.02 16.06 21.49
C GLU A 3 -9.57 15.05 20.47
N ILE A 4 -9.57 13.75 20.82
CA ILE A 4 -10.18 12.73 19.97
C ILE A 4 -11.62 13.17 19.70
N ALA A 5 -11.98 13.24 18.42
CA ALA A 5 -13.31 13.67 18.02
C ALA A 5 -14.37 12.77 18.67
N ARG A 6 -15.47 13.38 19.12
CA ARG A 6 -16.54 12.64 19.81
C ARG A 6 -17.19 11.67 18.84
N THR A 7 -17.67 10.53 19.33
CA THR A 7 -18.54 9.65 18.55
C THR A 7 -20.01 9.94 18.86
N ARG A 8 -20.88 9.78 17.87
CA ARG A 8 -22.35 9.83 18.04
C ARG A 8 -22.97 8.63 17.30
N PRO A 9 -22.99 7.43 17.93
CA PRO A 9 -23.39 6.20 17.24
C PRO A 9 -24.83 6.23 16.69
N ASN A 10 -25.72 6.96 17.35
CA ASN A 10 -27.12 7.09 16.95
C ASN A 10 -27.38 8.25 15.96
N ALA A 11 -26.34 8.99 15.54
CA ALA A 11 -26.50 10.04 14.55
C ALA A 11 -26.79 9.43 13.18
N GLU A 12 -27.70 10.06 12.43
CA GLU A 12 -28.05 9.69 11.07
C GLU A 12 -26.88 10.03 10.14
N ILE A 13 -26.01 9.06 9.86
CA ILE A 13 -24.75 9.30 9.14
C ILE A 13 -24.94 9.80 7.71
N LEU A 14 -26.10 9.54 7.09
CA LEU A 14 -26.40 10.05 5.75
C LEU A 14 -26.99 11.46 5.77
N ASP A 15 -27.18 12.08 6.94
CA ASP A 15 -27.55 13.49 7.06
C ASP A 15 -26.34 14.37 6.70
N PRO A 16 -26.47 15.29 5.72
CA PRO A 16 -25.42 16.23 5.35
C PRO A 16 -24.81 17.00 6.53
N ALA A 17 -25.61 17.36 7.55
CA ALA A 17 -25.09 18.07 8.73
C ALA A 17 -24.18 17.18 9.58
N VAL A 18 -24.45 15.88 9.64
CA VAL A 18 -23.61 14.90 10.33
C VAL A 18 -22.32 14.66 9.54
N LEU A 19 -22.40 14.61 8.20
CA LEU A 19 -21.22 14.49 7.34
C LEU A 19 -20.33 15.74 7.38
N GLU A 20 -20.92 16.92 7.51
CA GLU A 20 -20.17 18.17 7.73
C GLU A 20 -19.39 18.12 9.06
N ASP A 21 -19.98 17.59 10.14
CA ASP A 21 -19.27 17.32 11.40
C ASP A 21 -18.09 16.33 11.20
N VAL A 22 -18.25 15.29 10.35
CA VAL A 22 -17.15 14.37 10.00
C VAL A 22 -16.06 15.10 9.20
N VAL A 23 -16.44 15.89 8.19
CA VAL A 23 -15.51 16.69 7.37
C VAL A 23 -14.68 17.64 8.23
N ASN A 24 -15.31 18.32 9.17
CA ASN A 24 -14.66 19.26 10.06
C ASN A 24 -13.85 18.56 11.17
N GLY A 25 -13.99 17.24 11.31
CA GLY A 25 -13.32 16.45 12.34
C GLY A 25 -13.88 16.67 13.75
N THR A 26 -15.11 17.16 13.87
CA THR A 26 -15.80 17.31 15.16
C THR A 26 -16.52 16.01 15.56
N LEU A 27 -16.82 15.15 14.59
CA LEU A 27 -17.41 13.82 14.77
C LEU A 27 -16.50 12.74 14.21
N ARG A 28 -16.22 11.72 15.02
CA ARG A 28 -15.58 10.47 14.60
C ARG A 28 -16.63 9.45 14.21
N MET A 29 -16.48 8.91 13.01
CA MET A 29 -17.38 7.89 12.43
C MET A 29 -17.20 6.53 13.12
N THR A 30 -18.31 5.85 13.46
CA THR A 30 -18.27 4.47 13.99
C THR A 30 -18.14 3.42 12.88
N PRO A 31 -17.71 2.18 13.19
CA PRO A 31 -17.67 1.09 12.20
C PRO A 31 -19.02 0.83 11.50
N GLU A 32 -20.13 0.92 12.22
CA GLU A 32 -21.49 0.71 11.69
C GLU A 32 -21.87 1.82 10.71
N GLN A 33 -21.53 3.06 11.05
CA GLN A 33 -21.75 4.23 10.20
C GLN A 33 -20.92 4.13 8.91
N ALA A 34 -19.66 3.67 9.00
CA ALA A 34 -18.83 3.41 7.83
C ALA A 34 -19.40 2.31 6.93
N LEU A 35 -19.90 1.22 7.52
CA LEU A 35 -20.52 0.13 6.77
C LEU A 35 -21.78 0.59 6.04
N ARG A 36 -22.56 1.46 6.71
CA ARG A 36 -23.77 2.06 6.13
C ARG A 36 -23.43 2.99 4.97
N ILE A 37 -22.46 3.89 5.13
CA ILE A 37 -21.96 4.75 4.04
C ILE A 37 -21.53 3.90 2.83
N HIS A 38 -20.73 2.85 3.06
CA HIS A 38 -20.24 2.01 1.96
C HIS A 38 -21.39 1.40 1.16
N ARG A 39 -22.42 0.90 1.84
CA ARG A 39 -23.58 0.21 1.23
C ARG A 39 -24.59 1.13 0.58
N GLU A 40 -24.87 2.28 1.21
CA GLU A 40 -26.05 3.09 0.87
C GLU A 40 -25.69 4.36 0.09
N MET A 41 -24.50 4.94 0.30
CA MET A 41 -24.16 6.24 -0.30
C MET A 41 -23.80 6.11 -1.78
N PRO A 42 -24.38 6.93 -2.67
CA PRO A 42 -23.92 7.05 -4.05
C PRO A 42 -22.44 7.41 -4.13
N ILE A 43 -21.70 6.81 -5.05
CA ILE A 43 -20.24 6.96 -5.12
C ILE A 43 -19.79 8.40 -5.36
N GLN A 44 -20.57 9.18 -6.11
CA GLN A 44 -20.28 10.58 -6.38
C GLN A 44 -20.42 11.44 -5.13
N GLU A 45 -21.44 11.16 -4.32
CA GLU A 45 -21.66 11.84 -3.04
C GLU A 45 -20.57 11.48 -2.03
N LEU A 46 -20.20 10.20 -1.96
CA LEU A 46 -19.09 9.75 -1.12
C LEU A 46 -17.76 10.41 -1.52
N GLY A 47 -17.50 10.53 -2.82
CA GLY A 47 -16.34 11.26 -3.35
C GLY A 47 -16.35 12.73 -2.93
N HIS A 48 -17.49 13.40 -3.06
CA HIS A 48 -17.66 14.81 -2.66
C HIS A 48 -17.29 15.03 -1.18
N TRP A 49 -17.84 14.21 -0.27
CA TRP A 49 -17.54 14.33 1.17
C TRP A 49 -16.07 14.00 1.49
N ALA A 50 -15.49 13.00 0.84
CA ALA A 50 -14.09 12.65 1.03
C ALA A 50 -13.13 13.74 0.50
N ASP A 51 -13.43 14.35 -0.65
CA ASP A 51 -12.67 15.50 -1.16
C ASP A 51 -12.80 16.70 -0.23
N ALA A 52 -14.00 16.99 0.28
CA ALA A 52 -14.21 18.04 1.27
C ALA A 52 -13.36 17.82 2.53
N ARG A 53 -13.31 16.59 3.07
CA ARG A 53 -12.42 16.24 4.19
C ARG A 53 -10.93 16.39 3.83
N CYS A 54 -10.53 15.99 2.62
CA CYS A 54 -9.16 16.15 2.15
C CYS A 54 -8.76 17.63 2.06
N ARG A 55 -9.62 18.48 1.48
CA ARG A 55 -9.44 19.94 1.42
C ARG A 55 -9.41 20.59 2.79
N TYR A 56 -10.24 20.14 3.73
CA TYR A 56 -10.20 20.61 5.11
C TYR A 56 -8.84 20.36 5.77
N LEU A 57 -8.23 19.20 5.52
CA LEU A 57 -6.95 18.80 6.12
C LEU A 57 -5.72 19.37 5.41
N HIS A 58 -5.74 19.44 4.08
CA HIS A 58 -4.57 19.71 3.24
C HIS A 58 -4.68 20.99 2.41
N GLY A 59 -5.82 21.68 2.48
CA GLY A 59 -6.13 22.84 1.66
C GLY A 59 -6.57 22.48 0.22
N ASP A 60 -7.01 23.51 -0.49
CA ASP A 60 -7.62 23.38 -1.82
C ASP A 60 -6.62 23.24 -2.97
N ARG A 61 -5.35 23.56 -2.74
CA ARG A 61 -4.41 23.82 -3.83
C ARG A 61 -3.41 22.70 -4.06
N VAL A 62 -2.84 22.11 -3.03
CA VAL A 62 -1.63 21.27 -3.16
C VAL A 62 -1.97 19.79 -3.06
N ARG A 63 -1.34 18.98 -3.93
CA ARG A 63 -1.30 17.52 -3.83
C ARG A 63 0.14 17.05 -4.01
N THR A 64 0.52 16.04 -3.25
CA THR A 64 1.93 15.68 -3.10
C THR A 64 2.31 14.41 -3.86
N TYR A 65 3.61 14.23 -4.08
CA TYR A 65 4.24 12.98 -4.49
C TYR A 65 5.65 12.92 -3.88
N VAL A 66 6.27 11.75 -3.90
CA VAL A 66 7.67 11.56 -3.47
C VAL A 66 8.50 11.05 -4.64
N VAL A 67 9.79 11.39 -4.67
CA VAL A 67 10.75 10.74 -5.56
C VAL A 67 11.51 9.72 -4.73
N ASP A 68 11.07 8.47 -4.80
CA ASP A 68 11.71 7.35 -4.11
C ASP A 68 12.11 6.23 -5.08
N ARG A 69 12.76 5.20 -4.55
CA ARG A 69 13.00 3.95 -5.27
C ARG A 69 12.58 2.76 -4.43
N ASN A 70 11.81 1.87 -5.04
CA ASN A 70 11.53 0.55 -4.49
C ASN A 70 12.73 -0.36 -4.74
N ILE A 71 13.26 -0.98 -3.68
CA ILE A 71 14.36 -1.94 -3.77
C ILE A 71 13.92 -3.24 -3.10
N ASN A 72 13.83 -4.31 -3.88
CA ASN A 72 13.63 -5.65 -3.37
C ASN A 72 14.95 -6.39 -3.38
N TYR A 73 15.63 -6.45 -2.23
CA TYR A 73 16.96 -7.05 -2.10
C TYR A 73 16.97 -8.58 -2.23
N THR A 74 15.81 -9.23 -2.10
CA THR A 74 15.63 -10.65 -2.41
C THR A 74 14.16 -10.94 -2.68
N ASN A 75 13.88 -11.93 -3.51
CA ASN A 75 12.54 -12.50 -3.68
C ASN A 75 12.37 -13.87 -2.99
N VAL A 76 13.42 -14.38 -2.35
CA VAL A 76 13.41 -15.64 -1.58
C VAL A 76 12.60 -15.45 -0.31
N CYS A 77 11.54 -16.24 -0.12
CA CYS A 77 10.60 -16.01 0.97
C CYS A 77 10.04 -17.31 1.57
N THR A 78 10.04 -17.39 2.90
CA THR A 78 9.44 -18.50 3.67
C THR A 78 7.91 -18.51 3.64
N ALA A 79 7.27 -17.33 3.52
CA ALA A 79 5.81 -17.25 3.43
C ALA A 79 5.27 -17.88 2.14
N LYS A 80 4.06 -18.44 2.25
CA LYS A 80 3.32 -19.06 1.15
C LYS A 80 2.03 -18.31 0.88
N CYS A 81 2.17 -16.99 0.70
CA CYS A 81 1.04 -16.12 0.38
C CYS A 81 0.41 -16.53 -0.95
N THR A 82 -0.91 -16.73 -0.92
CA THR A 82 -1.67 -17.15 -2.10
C THR A 82 -1.89 -16.02 -3.09
N PHE A 83 -1.68 -14.78 -2.68
CA PHE A 83 -1.84 -13.56 -3.49
C PHE A 83 -0.52 -13.00 -4.00
N CYS A 84 0.63 -13.59 -3.64
CA CYS A 84 1.94 -13.06 -4.00
C CYS A 84 2.50 -13.82 -5.21
N ALA A 85 2.73 -13.12 -6.31
CA ALA A 85 3.43 -13.63 -7.49
C ALA A 85 4.95 -13.43 -7.43
N PHE A 86 5.44 -12.60 -6.51
CA PHE A 86 6.86 -12.25 -6.39
C PHE A 86 7.71 -13.30 -5.66
N ARG A 87 7.13 -14.01 -4.67
CA ARG A 87 7.89 -14.96 -3.84
C ARG A 87 8.49 -16.10 -4.65
N ARG A 88 9.70 -16.50 -4.28
CA ARG A 88 10.37 -17.74 -4.71
C ARG A 88 10.84 -18.54 -3.51
N ILE A 89 10.93 -19.85 -3.67
CA ILE A 89 11.79 -20.67 -2.81
C ILE A 89 13.22 -20.63 -3.38
N GLY A 90 14.25 -20.73 -2.54
CA GLY A 90 15.63 -20.38 -2.91
C GLY A 90 16.30 -21.18 -4.04
N HIS A 91 15.65 -22.21 -4.59
CA HIS A 91 16.16 -23.01 -5.71
C HIS A 91 15.35 -22.85 -7.00
N GLU A 92 14.39 -21.91 -7.05
CA GLU A 92 13.74 -21.52 -8.30
C GLU A 92 14.72 -20.70 -9.16
N ASP A 93 14.65 -20.83 -10.49
CA ASP A 93 15.64 -20.28 -11.42
C ASP A 93 15.72 -18.75 -11.39
N ASP A 94 14.64 -18.07 -11.02
CA ASP A 94 14.55 -16.61 -10.87
C ASP A 94 14.59 -16.17 -9.40
N ALA A 95 15.04 -17.05 -8.48
CA ALA A 95 15.34 -16.68 -7.10
C ALA A 95 16.65 -15.87 -7.03
N TYR A 96 16.66 -14.76 -6.27
CA TYR A 96 17.84 -13.90 -6.18
C TYR A 96 18.03 -13.27 -4.79
N ILE A 97 19.27 -12.88 -4.51
CA ILE A 97 19.69 -11.97 -3.45
C ILE A 97 20.61 -10.95 -4.13
N LEU A 98 20.31 -9.66 -4.03
CA LEU A 98 21.15 -8.61 -4.61
C LEU A 98 22.42 -8.44 -3.78
N GLU A 99 23.53 -8.22 -4.46
CA GLU A 99 24.78 -7.82 -3.82
C GLU A 99 24.67 -6.36 -3.32
N PHE A 100 25.42 -6.03 -2.26
CA PHE A 100 25.39 -4.67 -1.71
C PHE A 100 25.75 -3.60 -2.74
N GLU A 101 26.72 -3.85 -3.61
CA GLU A 101 27.11 -2.87 -4.63
C GLU A 101 25.98 -2.63 -5.64
N GLU A 102 25.17 -3.65 -5.98
CA GLU A 102 23.99 -3.47 -6.83
C GLU A 102 22.93 -2.61 -6.14
N ILE A 103 22.69 -2.83 -4.85
CA ILE A 103 21.78 -2.00 -4.05
C ILE A 103 22.28 -0.56 -3.98
N LEU A 104 23.57 -0.35 -3.70
CA LEU A 104 24.17 0.98 -3.62
C LEU A 104 24.16 1.70 -4.98
N GLN A 105 24.38 0.98 -6.08
CA GLN A 105 24.26 1.53 -7.44
C GLN A 105 22.83 1.98 -7.75
N LYS A 106 21.82 1.18 -7.37
CA LYS A 106 20.41 1.57 -7.49
C LYS A 106 20.10 2.84 -6.67
N ILE A 107 20.72 3.02 -5.50
CA ILE A 107 20.57 4.24 -4.69
C ILE A 107 21.30 5.43 -5.33
N GLN A 108 22.47 5.23 -5.94
CA GLN A 108 23.16 6.28 -6.68
C GLN A 108 22.30 6.83 -7.81
N GLU A 109 21.68 5.95 -8.62
CA GLU A 109 20.76 6.33 -9.69
C GLU A 109 19.57 7.16 -9.19
N LEU A 110 19.03 6.82 -8.01
CA LEU A 110 17.99 7.62 -7.35
C LEU A 110 18.51 9.01 -6.97
N VAL A 111 19.70 9.10 -6.38
CA VAL A 111 20.31 10.37 -5.97
C VAL A 111 20.60 11.25 -7.18
N ASP A 112 21.04 10.67 -8.30
CA ASP A 112 21.35 11.38 -9.54
C ASP A 112 20.14 12.11 -10.13
N ILE A 113 18.92 11.59 -9.91
CA ILE A 113 17.67 12.23 -10.31
C ILE A 113 17.05 13.10 -9.19
N GLY A 114 17.76 13.31 -8.07
CA GLY A 114 17.30 14.14 -6.95
C GLY A 114 16.27 13.47 -6.05
N GLY A 115 16.23 12.13 -6.05
CA GLY A 115 15.43 11.34 -5.11
C GLY A 115 16.00 11.33 -3.70
N THR A 116 15.14 11.10 -2.72
CA THR A 116 15.45 11.38 -1.30
C THR A 116 15.12 10.24 -0.36
N GLN A 117 14.53 9.16 -0.86
CA GLN A 117 14.04 8.04 -0.06
C GLN A 117 14.20 6.73 -0.83
N ILE A 118 14.49 5.66 -0.11
CA ILE A 118 14.24 4.29 -0.60
C ILE A 118 13.12 3.64 0.19
N LEU A 119 12.29 2.86 -0.52
CA LEU A 119 11.43 1.85 0.06
C LEU A 119 12.09 0.49 -0.15
N MET A 120 12.57 -0.14 0.92
CA MET A 120 13.33 -1.39 0.80
C MET A 120 12.68 -2.54 1.56
N GLN A 121 12.26 -3.58 0.83
CA GLN A 121 11.54 -4.72 1.39
C GLN A 121 11.90 -5.99 0.62
N GLY A 122 12.14 -7.10 1.32
CA GLY A 122 12.51 -8.36 0.68
C GLY A 122 11.52 -9.48 0.93
N GLY A 123 11.82 -10.63 0.32
CA GLY A 123 11.34 -11.90 0.83
C GLY A 123 11.96 -12.21 2.19
N MET A 124 11.26 -13.02 2.99
CA MET A 124 11.68 -13.43 4.32
C MET A 124 12.65 -14.61 4.17
N ASN A 125 13.93 -14.28 3.99
CA ASN A 125 14.99 -15.23 3.64
C ASN A 125 15.81 -15.64 4.90
N PRO A 126 15.77 -16.92 5.33
CA PRO A 126 16.48 -17.39 6.53
C PRO A 126 18.00 -17.51 6.34
N GLU A 127 18.50 -17.42 5.10
CA GLU A 127 19.94 -17.47 4.80
C GLU A 127 20.63 -16.13 5.07
N LEU A 128 19.88 -15.04 5.25
CA LEU A 128 20.40 -13.71 5.57
C LEU A 128 20.44 -13.51 7.10
N PRO A 129 21.63 -13.50 7.75
CA PRO A 129 21.74 -13.25 9.19
C PRO A 129 21.47 -11.78 9.53
N LEU A 130 21.17 -11.48 10.80
CA LEU A 130 20.92 -10.11 11.26
C LEU A 130 22.07 -9.13 10.89
N ASP A 131 23.31 -9.58 11.00
CA ASP A 131 24.50 -8.77 10.68
C ASP A 131 24.53 -8.32 9.22
N TRP A 132 23.95 -9.10 8.29
CA TRP A 132 23.83 -8.71 6.88
C TRP A 132 22.94 -7.47 6.74
N TYR A 133 21.82 -7.42 7.46
CA TYR A 133 20.92 -6.26 7.45
C TYR A 133 21.56 -5.03 8.10
N VAL A 134 22.33 -5.22 9.16
CA VAL A 134 23.08 -4.15 9.83
C VAL A 134 24.15 -3.56 8.91
N GLU A 135 24.91 -4.42 8.22
CA GLU A 135 25.94 -4.00 7.27
C GLU A 135 25.33 -3.28 6.06
N LEU A 136 24.20 -3.78 5.55
CA LEU A 136 23.44 -3.15 4.48
C LEU A 136 23.01 -1.71 4.86
N LEU A 137 22.34 -1.55 6.00
CA LEU A 137 21.88 -0.24 6.46
C LEU A 137 23.05 0.73 6.69
N SER A 138 24.11 0.26 7.35
CA SER A 138 25.28 1.10 7.66
C SER A 138 25.98 1.53 6.38
N SER A 139 26.15 0.63 5.41
CA SER A 139 26.74 0.94 4.10
C SER A 139 25.92 1.98 3.33
N ILE A 140 24.58 1.89 3.38
CA ILE A 140 23.69 2.88 2.79
C ILE A 140 23.87 4.23 3.47
N LYS A 141 23.88 4.30 4.80
CA LYS A 141 24.03 5.57 5.52
C LYS A 141 25.41 6.20 5.37
N ASP A 142 26.47 5.40 5.26
CA ASP A 142 27.83 5.87 5.04
C ASP A 142 27.98 6.51 3.66
N ARG A 143 27.44 5.87 2.61
CA ARG A 143 27.55 6.37 1.24
C ARG A 143 26.50 7.42 0.87
N PHE A 144 25.29 7.32 1.42
CA PHE A 144 24.14 8.16 1.10
C PHE A 144 23.45 8.71 2.37
N PRO A 145 24.15 9.50 3.19
CA PRO A 145 23.59 10.02 4.44
C PRO A 145 22.31 10.84 4.25
N GLN A 146 22.13 11.46 3.08
CA GLN A 146 20.95 12.23 2.68
C GLN A 146 19.72 11.40 2.33
N VAL A 147 19.88 10.11 1.99
CA VAL A 147 18.76 9.25 1.60
C VAL A 147 18.08 8.72 2.85
N HIS A 148 16.75 8.89 2.91
CA HIS A 148 15.91 8.35 3.97
C HIS A 148 15.64 6.87 3.76
N VAL A 149 15.95 6.05 4.77
CA VAL A 149 15.77 4.59 4.71
C VAL A 149 14.40 4.20 5.27
N HIS A 150 13.44 3.93 4.37
CA HIS A 150 12.12 3.37 4.69
C HIS A 150 12.15 1.88 4.38
N ALA A 151 12.42 1.04 5.38
CA ALA A 151 12.76 -0.37 5.11
C ALA A 151 12.15 -1.36 6.09
N PHE A 152 12.00 -2.59 5.60
CA PHE A 152 11.50 -3.79 6.27
C PHE A 152 10.03 -3.69 6.71
N SER A 153 9.22 -4.66 6.30
CA SER A 153 7.83 -4.75 6.72
C SER A 153 7.65 -5.47 8.05
N PRO A 154 6.49 -5.32 8.73
CA PRO A 154 6.22 -6.08 9.93
C PRO A 154 6.34 -7.60 9.80
N PRO A 155 5.94 -8.27 8.69
CA PRO A 155 6.27 -9.67 8.49
C PRO A 155 7.78 -9.97 8.58
N GLU A 156 8.64 -9.15 7.98
CA GLU A 156 10.11 -9.32 8.06
C GLU A 156 10.60 -9.16 9.50
N PHE A 157 10.10 -8.18 10.25
CA PHE A 157 10.44 -8.03 11.68
C PHE A 157 10.04 -9.24 12.52
N ILE A 158 8.87 -9.84 12.26
CA ILE A 158 8.43 -11.04 12.98
C ILE A 158 9.32 -12.24 12.62
N GLU A 159 9.71 -12.38 11.36
CA GLU A 159 10.66 -13.44 10.98
C GLU A 159 12.06 -13.19 11.54
N PHE A 160 12.50 -11.93 11.73
CA PHE A 160 13.74 -11.65 12.47
C PHE A 160 13.67 -12.17 13.91
N ILE A 161 12.49 -12.12 14.54
CA ILE A 161 12.29 -12.71 15.87
C ILE A 161 12.38 -14.24 15.78
N ASP A 162 11.71 -14.85 14.81
CA ASP A 162 11.64 -16.31 14.67
C ASP A 162 12.99 -16.93 14.25
N PHE A 163 13.78 -16.24 13.42
CA PHE A 163 15.07 -16.71 12.92
C PHE A 163 16.21 -16.46 13.90
N PHE A 164 16.22 -15.30 14.56
CA PHE A 164 17.36 -14.88 15.39
C PHE A 164 17.13 -15.10 16.89
N ASP A 165 15.91 -15.43 17.30
CA ASP A 165 15.47 -15.65 18.69
C ASP A 165 16.10 -14.66 19.70
N PRO A 166 15.90 -13.34 19.51
CA PRO A 166 16.46 -12.34 20.41
C PRO A 166 15.88 -12.47 21.82
N PRO A 167 16.63 -12.04 22.86
CA PRO A 167 16.15 -12.10 24.23
C PRO A 167 14.95 -11.16 24.45
N GLY A 168 14.00 -11.58 25.29
CA GLY A 168 12.82 -10.79 25.65
C GLY A 168 11.73 -11.67 26.27
N ALA A 169 10.94 -11.12 27.19
CA ALA A 169 9.85 -11.86 27.84
C ALA A 169 8.57 -11.83 26.99
N THR A 170 8.38 -10.75 26.23
CA THR A 170 7.24 -10.51 25.36
C THR A 170 7.68 -10.32 23.91
N LEU A 171 6.75 -10.39 22.96
CA LEU A 171 7.02 -10.05 21.56
C LEU A 171 7.55 -8.61 21.42
N ALA A 172 6.98 -7.66 22.18
CA ALA A 172 7.43 -6.27 22.18
C ALA A 172 8.89 -6.13 22.65
N ASP A 173 9.31 -6.83 23.71
CA ASP A 173 10.71 -6.80 24.19
C ASP A 173 11.68 -7.31 23.12
N LYS A 174 11.31 -8.41 22.46
CA LYS A 174 12.11 -9.02 21.39
C LYS A 174 12.23 -8.08 20.18
N LEU A 175 11.10 -7.48 19.77
CA LEU A 175 11.04 -6.49 18.69
C LEU A 175 11.86 -5.24 19.03
N TYR A 176 11.79 -4.76 20.27
CA TYR A 176 12.55 -3.60 20.70
C TYR A 176 14.06 -3.82 20.52
N GLY A 177 14.55 -5.00 20.90
CA GLY A 177 15.96 -5.37 20.73
C GLY A 177 16.41 -5.33 19.26
N VAL A 178 15.70 -6.03 18.38
CA VAL A 178 16.04 -6.06 16.94
C VAL A 178 15.90 -4.68 16.31
N MET A 179 14.83 -3.96 16.65
CA MET A 179 14.58 -2.63 16.10
C MET A 179 15.64 -1.62 16.55
N LYS A 180 16.08 -1.67 17.81
CA LYS A 180 17.20 -0.85 18.30
C LYS A 180 18.44 -1.06 17.45
N THR A 181 18.80 -2.32 17.19
CA THR A 181 19.96 -2.68 16.37
C THR A 181 19.85 -2.12 14.95
N LEU A 182 18.68 -2.23 14.31
CA LEU A 182 18.46 -1.70 12.96
C LEU A 182 18.40 -0.16 12.93
N VAL A 183 17.82 0.48 13.94
CA VAL A 183 17.82 1.95 14.07
C VAL A 183 19.23 2.48 14.24
N ASP A 184 20.05 1.86 15.09
CA ASP A 184 21.45 2.22 15.27
C ASP A 184 22.26 2.07 13.98
N ALA A 185 21.91 1.09 13.15
CA ALA A 185 22.53 0.86 11.85
C ALA A 185 22.04 1.83 10.76
N GLY A 186 20.95 2.55 10.97
CA GLY A 186 20.47 3.58 10.03
C GLY A 186 19.03 3.46 9.54
N LEU A 187 18.20 2.58 10.10
CA LEU A 187 16.77 2.53 9.79
C LEU A 187 16.06 3.82 10.25
N GLN A 188 15.25 4.45 9.39
CA GLN A 188 14.61 5.74 9.69
C GLN A 188 13.07 5.71 9.68
N SER A 189 12.45 4.67 9.13
CA SER A 189 10.98 4.48 9.13
C SER A 189 10.61 3.07 8.68
N VAL A 190 9.41 2.60 9.03
CA VAL A 190 8.94 1.24 8.72
C VAL A 190 7.75 1.27 7.76
N PRO A 191 7.81 0.64 6.57
CA PRO A 191 6.70 0.56 5.64
C PRO A 191 5.58 -0.37 6.09
N GLY A 192 4.36 -0.04 5.67
CA GLY A 192 3.15 -0.76 6.01
C GLY A 192 2.92 -2.09 5.31
N GLY A 193 3.91 -2.64 4.61
CA GLY A 193 3.74 -3.89 3.86
C GLY A 193 3.24 -5.05 4.74
N GLY A 194 2.49 -5.99 4.16
CA GLY A 194 1.97 -7.14 4.90
C GLY A 194 0.73 -6.89 5.75
N GLY A 195 0.13 -5.70 5.66
CA GLY A 195 -1.14 -5.37 6.30
C GLY A 195 -2.29 -6.22 5.76
N GLU A 196 -2.43 -6.30 4.43
CA GLU A 196 -3.47 -7.07 3.72
C GLU A 196 -4.86 -6.87 4.33
N ILE A 197 -5.50 -7.91 4.86
CA ILE A 197 -6.68 -7.84 5.71
C ILE A 197 -6.37 -8.47 7.07
N PHE A 198 -6.75 -7.80 8.15
CA PHE A 198 -6.49 -8.24 9.52
C PHE A 198 -7.48 -9.28 10.04
N ALA A 199 -8.70 -9.31 9.50
CA ALA A 199 -9.71 -10.29 9.90
C ALA A 199 -9.15 -11.72 9.74
N ASP A 200 -9.24 -12.48 10.82
CA ASP A 200 -8.50 -13.73 11.00
C ASP A 200 -8.97 -14.83 10.03
N ALA A 201 -10.27 -14.86 9.70
CA ALA A 201 -10.81 -15.73 8.66
C ALA A 201 -10.23 -15.45 7.27
N VAL A 202 -9.89 -14.19 6.96
CA VAL A 202 -9.24 -13.80 5.69
C VAL A 202 -7.76 -14.13 5.76
N ARG A 203 -7.07 -13.65 6.80
CA ARG A 203 -5.61 -13.71 6.94
C ARG A 203 -5.08 -15.14 6.89
N ARG A 204 -5.70 -16.07 7.64
CA ARG A 204 -5.34 -17.49 7.62
C ARG A 204 -5.58 -18.19 6.28
N LYS A 205 -6.44 -17.63 5.44
CA LYS A 205 -6.73 -18.19 4.11
C LYS A 205 -5.72 -17.69 3.07
N ILE A 206 -5.31 -16.43 3.16
CA ILE A 206 -4.52 -15.78 2.10
C ILE A 206 -3.01 -15.72 2.41
N GLY A 207 -2.62 -15.58 3.68
CA GLY A 207 -1.24 -15.30 4.13
C GLY A 207 -0.66 -16.41 4.99
N LEU A 208 -0.47 -17.61 4.42
CA LEU A 208 0.19 -18.72 5.11
C LEU A 208 1.65 -18.37 5.41
N GLY A 209 2.05 -18.41 6.69
CA GLY A 209 3.41 -18.05 7.11
C GLY A 209 3.69 -16.54 7.13
N LYS A 210 2.66 -15.68 7.11
CA LYS A 210 2.80 -14.27 7.50
C LYS A 210 2.34 -14.10 8.95
N CYS A 211 2.89 -13.09 9.62
CA CYS A 211 2.47 -12.68 10.96
C CYS A 211 0.97 -12.37 11.02
N ASP A 212 0.33 -12.48 12.19
CA ASP A 212 -1.06 -12.09 12.39
C ASP A 212 -1.24 -10.56 12.55
N ALA A 213 -2.49 -10.11 12.76
CA ALA A 213 -2.80 -8.68 12.88
C ALA A 213 -2.15 -8.04 14.12
N GLU A 214 -2.22 -8.70 15.27
CA GLU A 214 -1.68 -8.18 16.52
C GLU A 214 -0.15 -8.08 16.46
N SER A 215 0.52 -9.08 15.88
CA SER A 215 1.95 -9.06 15.64
C SER A 215 2.34 -7.91 14.71
N TRP A 216 1.62 -7.72 13.59
CA TRP A 216 1.85 -6.62 12.65
C TRP A 216 1.72 -5.25 13.35
N LEU A 217 0.67 -5.07 14.15
CA LEU A 217 0.40 -3.84 14.88
C LEU A 217 1.44 -3.59 15.99
N THR A 218 1.91 -4.66 16.64
CA THR A 218 2.97 -4.60 17.67
C THR A 218 4.27 -4.08 17.09
N VAL A 219 4.69 -4.55 15.91
CA VAL A 219 5.89 -4.02 15.22
C VAL A 219 5.78 -2.52 15.01
N MET A 220 4.64 -2.07 14.49
CA MET A 220 4.42 -0.65 14.21
C MET A 220 4.43 0.19 15.48
N ARG A 221 3.82 -0.31 16.57
CA ARG A 221 3.85 0.36 17.87
C ARG A 221 5.27 0.49 18.42
N VAL A 222 6.09 -0.58 18.34
CA VAL A 222 7.50 -0.52 18.76
C VAL A 222 8.27 0.49 17.91
N ALA A 223 8.00 0.56 16.60
CA ALA A 223 8.59 1.60 15.74
C ALA A 223 8.23 3.02 16.19
N HIS A 224 6.97 3.24 16.59
CA HIS A 224 6.53 4.52 17.12
C HIS A 224 7.22 4.89 18.44
N GLU A 225 7.51 3.92 19.30
CA GLU A 225 8.29 4.14 20.54
C GLU A 225 9.69 4.69 20.25
N PHE A 226 10.32 4.25 19.14
CA PHE A 226 11.60 4.77 18.67
C PHE A 226 11.53 6.14 17.96
N GLY A 227 10.35 6.75 17.85
CA GLY A 227 10.19 7.98 17.08
C GLY A 227 10.05 7.77 15.57
N LEU A 228 10.00 6.51 15.10
CA LEU A 228 9.95 6.21 13.67
C LEU A 228 8.53 6.41 13.14
N ASN A 229 8.40 7.15 12.06
CA ASN A 229 7.14 7.19 11.32
C ASN A 229 6.94 5.89 10.53
N THR A 230 5.67 5.53 10.34
CA THR A 230 5.30 4.33 9.59
C THR A 230 4.20 4.63 8.58
N SER A 231 3.93 3.66 7.70
CA SER A 231 2.73 3.64 6.88
C SER A 231 1.87 2.42 7.23
N ALA A 232 0.59 2.46 6.91
CA ALA A 232 -0.31 1.32 6.99
C ALA A 232 -0.85 0.98 5.61
N THR A 233 -1.04 -0.30 5.32
CA THR A 233 -1.52 -0.73 4.01
C THR A 233 -2.63 -1.77 4.07
N MET A 234 -3.50 -1.75 3.06
CA MET A 234 -4.61 -2.69 2.93
C MET A 234 -4.78 -3.14 1.48
N MET A 235 -4.34 -4.35 1.17
CA MET A 235 -4.73 -5.02 -0.07
C MET A 235 -6.16 -5.55 0.08
N PHE A 236 -7.05 -5.25 -0.87
CA PHE A 236 -8.46 -5.64 -0.82
C PHE A 236 -9.00 -6.06 -2.19
N GLY A 237 -10.27 -6.46 -2.27
CA GLY A 237 -10.91 -6.88 -3.52
C GLY A 237 -10.63 -8.33 -3.86
N HIS A 238 -10.77 -9.22 -2.86
CA HIS A 238 -10.56 -10.65 -3.01
C HIS A 238 -11.64 -11.44 -2.27
N ILE A 239 -11.30 -12.18 -1.21
CA ILE A 239 -12.23 -13.06 -0.47
C ILE A 239 -12.96 -12.37 0.70
N GLU A 240 -12.55 -11.16 1.06
CA GLU A 240 -12.98 -10.42 2.25
C GLU A 240 -14.34 -9.75 2.03
N GLY A 241 -15.09 -9.55 3.11
CA GLY A 241 -16.27 -8.69 3.08
C GLY A 241 -15.93 -7.23 3.40
N ILE A 242 -16.89 -6.34 3.15
CA ILE A 242 -16.71 -4.90 3.43
C ILE A 242 -16.45 -4.64 4.92
N ALA A 243 -17.10 -5.40 5.82
CA ALA A 243 -16.89 -5.26 7.26
C ALA A 243 -15.45 -5.62 7.67
N ASP A 244 -14.76 -6.52 6.96
CA ASP A 244 -13.35 -6.85 7.25
C ASP A 244 -12.41 -5.69 6.91
N ARG A 245 -12.72 -4.90 5.87
CA ARG A 245 -11.96 -3.70 5.50
C ARG A 245 -12.12 -2.60 6.55
N ILE A 246 -13.34 -2.41 7.05
CA ILE A 246 -13.62 -1.45 8.12
C ILE A 246 -12.93 -1.89 9.41
N HIS A 247 -13.00 -3.18 9.76
CA HIS A 247 -12.27 -3.75 10.88
C HIS A 247 -10.75 -3.50 10.78
N HIS A 248 -10.17 -3.70 9.58
CA HIS A 248 -8.76 -3.38 9.32
C HIS A 248 -8.46 -1.91 9.64
N MET A 249 -9.22 -0.98 9.05
CA MET A 249 -9.02 0.45 9.28
C MET A 249 -9.25 0.85 10.74
N ASP A 250 -10.19 0.20 11.43
CA ASP A 250 -10.49 0.47 12.84
C ASP A 250 -9.33 0.06 13.76
N LEU A 251 -8.70 -1.09 13.49
CA LEU A 251 -7.49 -1.49 14.20
C LEU A 251 -6.35 -0.49 14.00
N VAL A 252 -6.06 -0.09 12.76
CA VAL A 252 -5.04 0.93 12.47
C VAL A 252 -5.36 2.24 13.21
N ARG A 253 -6.61 2.69 13.15
CA ARG A 253 -7.06 3.94 13.80
C ARG A 253 -6.91 3.88 15.33
N ARG A 254 -7.29 2.79 15.98
CA ARG A 254 -7.15 2.64 17.43
C ARG A 254 -5.69 2.58 17.88
N TRP A 255 -4.87 1.81 17.18
CA TRP A 255 -3.45 1.72 17.52
C TRP A 255 -2.67 3.02 17.25
N GLN A 256 -3.12 3.81 16.27
CA GLN A 256 -2.66 5.17 16.08
C GLN A 256 -3.04 6.06 17.27
N ASP A 257 -4.29 5.99 17.77
CA ASP A 257 -4.70 6.75 18.96
C ASP A 257 -3.82 6.42 20.16
N ASP A 258 -3.57 5.13 20.40
CA ASP A 258 -2.70 4.68 21.49
C ASP A 258 -1.27 5.21 21.29
N SER A 259 -0.70 5.12 20.08
CA SER A 259 0.65 5.64 19.81
C SER A 259 0.75 7.16 19.94
N ILE A 260 -0.29 7.89 19.52
CA ILE A 260 -0.36 9.34 19.65
C ILE A 260 -0.45 9.76 21.12
N SER A 261 -1.27 9.05 21.90
CA SER A 261 -1.44 9.27 23.33
C SER A 261 -0.14 8.98 24.10
N ASP A 262 0.51 7.86 23.78
CA ASP A 262 1.62 7.33 24.58
C ASP A 262 2.96 7.97 24.22
N PHE A 263 3.22 8.30 22.95
CA PHE A 263 4.56 8.65 22.48
C PHE A 263 4.63 9.94 21.67
N ALA A 264 3.64 10.25 20.84
CA ALA A 264 3.78 11.26 19.79
C ALA A 264 4.02 12.70 20.28
N LEU A 265 3.58 13.04 21.50
CA LEU A 265 3.82 14.36 22.10
C LEU A 265 5.26 14.51 22.63
N ASP A 266 5.96 13.41 22.87
CA ASP A 266 7.33 13.35 23.36
C ASP A 266 8.33 12.99 22.24
N GLY A 267 7.96 13.25 20.98
CA GLY A 267 8.79 12.95 19.81
C GLY A 267 8.61 11.54 19.24
N GLY A 268 7.63 10.79 19.74
CA GLY A 268 7.26 9.48 19.22
C GLY A 268 6.72 9.50 17.78
N GLY A 269 6.88 8.35 17.13
CA GLY A 269 6.45 8.10 15.77
C GLY A 269 4.94 7.88 15.68
N ARG A 270 4.45 7.79 14.44
CA ARG A 270 3.04 7.56 14.12
C ARG A 270 2.89 7.04 12.70
N TYR A 271 1.71 6.49 12.40
CA TYR A 271 1.30 6.28 11.01
C TYR A 271 1.15 7.65 10.32
N MET A 272 1.94 7.89 9.29
CA MET A 272 1.85 9.09 8.46
C MET A 272 0.94 8.90 7.25
N ALA A 273 0.79 7.65 6.78
CA ALA A 273 0.08 7.36 5.55
C ALA A 273 -0.73 6.07 5.65
N PHE A 274 -1.89 6.04 5.00
CA PHE A 274 -2.62 4.83 4.68
C PHE A 274 -2.75 4.68 3.17
N ILE A 275 -2.41 3.49 2.65
CA ILE A 275 -2.46 3.18 1.23
C ILE A 275 -3.22 1.86 1.04
N SER A 276 -4.31 1.90 0.28
CA SER A 276 -5.12 0.71 0.01
C SER A 276 -5.21 0.45 -1.48
N TRP A 277 -4.90 -0.75 -1.92
CA TRP A 277 -4.94 -1.12 -3.33
C TRP A 277 -5.75 -2.39 -3.57
N PRO A 278 -6.40 -2.51 -4.75
CA PRO A 278 -6.98 -3.76 -5.17
C PRO A 278 -5.95 -4.85 -5.45
N PHE A 279 -6.30 -6.06 -5.07
CA PHE A 279 -5.59 -7.29 -5.39
C PHE A 279 -5.46 -7.47 -6.90
N GLN A 280 -4.26 -7.87 -7.34
CA GLN A 280 -3.95 -8.21 -8.73
C GLN A 280 -3.91 -9.74 -8.85
N ARG A 281 -4.69 -10.30 -9.76
CA ARG A 281 -5.01 -11.74 -9.75
C ARG A 281 -4.01 -12.57 -10.55
N GLU A 282 -3.40 -11.99 -11.55
CA GLU A 282 -2.57 -12.64 -12.54
C GLU A 282 -1.34 -13.26 -11.86
N ASN A 283 -0.94 -14.46 -12.30
CA ASN A 283 0.20 -15.21 -11.76
C ASN A 283 0.13 -15.56 -10.26
N THR A 284 -1.04 -15.43 -9.61
CA THR A 284 -1.21 -15.78 -8.20
C THR A 284 -2.06 -17.06 -8.01
N PRO A 285 -1.79 -17.86 -6.96
CA PRO A 285 -2.69 -18.94 -6.57
C PRO A 285 -4.13 -18.52 -6.29
N LEU A 286 -4.34 -17.37 -5.65
CA LEU A 286 -5.64 -16.85 -5.27
C LEU A 286 -6.45 -16.41 -6.49
N GLY A 287 -5.79 -15.83 -7.49
CA GLY A 287 -6.42 -15.38 -8.73
C GLY A 287 -7.00 -16.49 -9.61
N ARG A 288 -6.64 -17.75 -9.34
CA ARG A 288 -7.27 -18.95 -9.94
C ARG A 288 -8.66 -19.26 -9.38
N CYS A 289 -9.06 -18.64 -8.27
CA CYS A 289 -10.42 -18.76 -7.79
C CYS A 289 -11.39 -18.09 -8.76
N ALA A 290 -12.55 -18.70 -8.98
CA ALA A 290 -13.60 -18.12 -9.80
C ALA A 290 -14.13 -16.83 -9.17
N GLU A 291 -14.45 -15.86 -10.01
CA GLU A 291 -15.11 -14.63 -9.59
C GLU A 291 -16.56 -14.94 -9.19
N TRP A 292 -17.05 -14.26 -8.16
CA TRP A 292 -18.41 -14.44 -7.69
C TRP A 292 -19.42 -14.03 -8.77
N GLY A 293 -20.36 -14.92 -9.06
CA GLY A 293 -21.38 -14.71 -10.09
C GLY A 293 -21.02 -15.33 -11.45
N GLU A 294 -19.76 -15.70 -11.68
CA GLU A 294 -19.34 -16.42 -12.90
C GLU A 294 -19.33 -17.95 -12.70
N GLY A 295 -19.33 -18.41 -11.45
CA GLY A 295 -19.23 -19.84 -11.13
C GLY A 295 -20.56 -20.59 -11.22
N ASN A 296 -20.52 -21.83 -11.72
CA ASN A 296 -21.67 -22.73 -11.70
C ASN A 296 -22.24 -22.88 -10.27
N GLY A 297 -23.53 -22.58 -10.13
CA GLY A 297 -24.27 -22.67 -8.87
C GLY A 297 -24.09 -21.48 -7.92
N ASP A 298 -23.47 -20.38 -8.36
CA ASP A 298 -23.50 -19.10 -7.64
C ASP A 298 -24.88 -18.44 -7.76
N ASP A 299 -25.35 -17.86 -6.66
CA ASP A 299 -26.59 -17.09 -6.61
C ASP A 299 -26.20 -15.63 -6.75
N ILE A 300 -26.34 -15.06 -7.95
CA ILE A 300 -25.92 -13.69 -8.26
C ILE A 300 -26.73 -12.64 -7.49
N ASP A 301 -27.97 -13.00 -7.11
CA ASP A 301 -28.83 -12.16 -6.28
C ASP A 301 -28.52 -12.32 -4.78
N GLY A 302 -27.74 -13.35 -4.43
CA GLY A 302 -27.29 -13.64 -3.07
C GLY A 302 -26.06 -12.83 -2.64
N PRO A 303 -25.81 -12.73 -1.31
CA PRO A 303 -24.65 -12.01 -0.81
C PRO A 303 -23.35 -12.71 -1.20
N PHE A 304 -22.32 -11.92 -1.49
CA PHE A 304 -20.96 -12.44 -1.66
C PHE A 304 -20.53 -13.21 -0.40
N PRO A 305 -19.92 -14.40 -0.51
CA PRO A 305 -19.50 -15.21 0.64
C PRO A 305 -18.67 -14.44 1.68
N GLY A 306 -17.81 -13.52 1.24
CA GLY A 306 -17.02 -12.67 2.14
C GLY A 306 -17.89 -11.76 3.00
N ASP A 307 -18.97 -11.18 2.45
CA ASP A 307 -19.87 -10.30 3.20
C ASP A 307 -20.71 -11.07 4.24
N VAL A 308 -20.96 -12.36 4.01
CA VAL A 308 -21.64 -13.23 4.97
C VAL A 308 -20.73 -13.56 6.16
N VAL A 309 -19.44 -13.76 5.91
CA VAL A 309 -18.44 -14.11 6.94
C VAL A 309 -17.97 -12.88 7.71
N ALA A 310 -17.80 -11.75 7.04
CA ALA A 310 -17.18 -10.56 7.62
C ALA A 310 -17.94 -9.99 8.83
N ARG A 311 -17.21 -9.52 9.83
CA ARG A 311 -17.75 -8.85 11.03
C ARG A 311 -16.91 -7.61 11.33
N LEU A 312 -17.54 -6.56 11.86
CA LEU A 312 -16.88 -5.28 12.15
C LEU A 312 -15.83 -5.40 13.28
N ASP A 313 -15.92 -6.44 14.09
CA ASP A 313 -14.97 -6.78 15.15
C ASP A 313 -13.93 -7.84 14.72
N GLY A 314 -13.95 -8.26 13.45
CA GLY A 314 -13.02 -9.25 12.91
C GLY A 314 -13.28 -10.70 13.34
N THR A 315 -14.37 -10.98 14.07
CA THR A 315 -14.69 -12.32 14.63
C THR A 315 -15.34 -13.27 13.63
N GLY A 316 -15.39 -12.90 12.35
CA GLY A 316 -15.99 -13.70 11.29
C GLY A 316 -15.45 -15.13 11.23
N ASP A 317 -16.32 -16.10 10.97
CA ASP A 317 -15.96 -17.51 10.86
C ASP A 317 -16.14 -18.01 9.42
N LYS A 318 -15.08 -18.59 8.84
CA LYS A 318 -15.12 -19.21 7.52
C LYS A 318 -16.22 -20.28 7.36
N ARG A 319 -16.72 -20.84 8.46
CA ARG A 319 -17.80 -21.84 8.48
C ARG A 319 -19.18 -21.24 8.18
N ASP A 320 -19.33 -19.92 8.29
CA ASP A 320 -20.60 -19.23 8.06
C ASP A 320 -21.03 -19.27 6.58
N HIS A 321 -20.10 -19.53 5.65
CA HIS A 321 -20.45 -19.72 4.26
C HIS A 321 -19.57 -20.78 3.55
N PRO A 322 -20.15 -21.82 2.92
CA PRO A 322 -19.39 -22.96 2.36
C PRO A 322 -18.49 -22.60 1.17
N LYS A 323 -18.77 -21.48 0.49
CA LYS A 323 -17.96 -20.96 -0.64
C LYS A 323 -16.92 -19.91 -0.23
N TYR A 324 -16.84 -19.56 1.06
CA TYR A 324 -15.87 -18.56 1.52
C TYR A 324 -14.42 -19.00 1.25
N GLY A 325 -13.62 -18.08 0.71
CA GLY A 325 -12.24 -18.36 0.28
C GLY A 325 -12.10 -19.34 -0.89
N ARG A 326 -13.20 -19.61 -1.62
CA ARG A 326 -13.23 -20.37 -2.90
C ARG A 326 -13.78 -19.52 -4.05
N ARG A 327 -14.13 -18.28 -3.75
CA ARG A 327 -14.65 -17.25 -4.65
C ARG A 327 -13.97 -15.94 -4.29
N ILE A 328 -13.70 -15.14 -5.30
CA ILE A 328 -13.16 -13.79 -5.14
C ILE A 328 -14.17 -12.78 -5.70
N ARG A 329 -14.13 -11.55 -5.20
CA ARG A 329 -14.82 -10.40 -5.79
C ARG A 329 -13.77 -9.33 -6.05
N MET A 330 -13.38 -9.18 -7.32
CA MET A 330 -12.38 -8.21 -7.71
C MET A 330 -12.89 -6.79 -7.48
N ALA A 331 -12.01 -5.89 -7.07
CA ALA A 331 -12.34 -4.46 -6.93
C ALA A 331 -11.89 -3.70 -8.18
N GLY A 332 -12.86 -3.33 -9.03
CA GLY A 332 -12.63 -2.40 -10.14
C GLY A 332 -12.55 -0.93 -9.69
N ALA A 333 -12.46 -0.01 -10.64
CA ALA A 333 -12.29 1.43 -10.39
C ALA A 333 -13.33 2.03 -9.41
N SER A 334 -14.61 1.71 -9.60
CA SER A 334 -15.68 2.22 -8.74
C SER A 334 -15.54 1.74 -7.29
N GLU A 335 -15.24 0.47 -7.08
CA GLU A 335 -15.07 -0.08 -5.73
C GLU A 335 -13.78 0.45 -5.08
N TYR A 336 -12.73 0.64 -5.86
CA TYR A 336 -11.50 1.27 -5.39
C TYR A 336 -11.75 2.70 -4.89
N LEU A 337 -12.38 3.55 -5.71
CA LEU A 337 -12.69 4.94 -5.35
C LEU A 337 -13.64 5.02 -4.14
N ARG A 338 -14.60 4.09 -4.03
CA ARG A 338 -15.46 3.97 -2.83
C ARG A 338 -14.66 3.65 -1.58
N ASN A 339 -13.77 2.65 -1.64
CA ASN A 339 -12.90 2.31 -0.51
C ASN A 339 -11.97 3.48 -0.15
N GLN A 340 -11.37 4.13 -1.15
CA GLN A 340 -10.47 5.27 -0.99
C GLN A 340 -11.14 6.43 -0.24
N ALA A 341 -12.34 6.81 -0.67
CA ALA A 341 -13.12 7.89 -0.07
C ALA A 341 -13.58 7.55 1.35
N LEU A 342 -14.01 6.31 1.57
CA LEU A 342 -14.33 5.83 2.91
C LEU A 342 -13.12 5.89 3.85
N SER A 343 -11.93 5.49 3.38
CA SER A 343 -10.70 5.57 4.19
C SER A 343 -10.39 6.99 4.65
N ARG A 344 -10.55 8.01 3.78
CA ARG A 344 -10.37 9.42 4.15
C ARG A 344 -11.35 9.89 5.22
N LEU A 345 -12.61 9.49 5.12
CA LEU A 345 -13.63 9.88 6.10
C LEU A 345 -13.49 9.13 7.42
N TYR A 346 -13.01 7.88 7.39
CA TYR A 346 -12.94 7.01 8.55
C TYR A 346 -11.66 7.17 9.37
N LEU A 347 -10.51 7.27 8.71
CA LEU A 347 -9.18 7.38 9.31
C LEU A 347 -8.87 8.84 9.67
N ASP A 348 -9.60 9.37 10.65
CA ASP A 348 -9.51 10.79 11.06
C ASP A 348 -8.17 11.19 11.69
N ASN A 349 -7.35 10.21 12.09
CA ASN A 349 -6.06 10.39 12.78
C ASN A 349 -4.85 9.93 11.96
N ILE A 350 -5.03 9.63 10.67
CA ILE A 350 -3.95 9.34 9.72
C ILE A 350 -3.77 10.55 8.81
N TYR A 351 -2.55 11.08 8.73
CA TYR A 351 -2.29 12.33 8.02
C TYR A 351 -2.60 12.21 6.52
N SER A 352 -1.97 11.25 5.84
CA SER A 352 -2.06 11.10 4.40
C SER A 352 -2.84 9.87 3.97
N ILE A 353 -3.59 10.01 2.89
CA ILE A 353 -4.27 8.95 2.18
C ILE A 353 -3.72 8.93 0.75
N GLY A 354 -3.04 7.84 0.39
CA GLY A 354 -2.32 7.71 -0.88
C GLY A 354 -3.18 7.10 -1.99
N ALA A 355 -3.05 7.62 -3.21
CA ALA A 355 -3.66 7.06 -4.40
C ALA A 355 -2.88 5.85 -4.94
N SER A 356 -3.58 4.77 -5.28
CA SER A 356 -2.99 3.51 -5.78
C SER A 356 -3.00 3.44 -7.31
N TRP A 357 -2.33 4.39 -7.95
CA TRP A 357 -2.23 4.43 -9.41
C TRP A 357 -1.39 3.27 -9.98
N VAL A 358 -0.50 2.66 -9.17
CA VAL A 358 0.34 1.52 -9.58
C VAL A 358 -0.49 0.27 -9.90
N THR A 359 -1.62 0.07 -9.22
CA THR A 359 -2.53 -1.04 -9.48
C THR A 359 -3.71 -0.64 -10.35
N MET A 360 -4.18 0.60 -10.22
CA MET A 360 -5.40 1.07 -10.88
C MET A 360 -5.17 1.81 -12.19
N GLY A 361 -3.92 2.16 -12.47
CA GLY A 361 -3.52 2.99 -13.58
C GLY A 361 -3.53 4.50 -13.28
N PRO A 362 -2.82 5.29 -14.11
CA PRO A 362 -2.56 6.71 -13.85
C PRO A 362 -3.82 7.56 -13.73
N HIS A 363 -4.82 7.32 -14.58
CA HIS A 363 -6.05 8.11 -14.61
C HIS A 363 -6.98 7.82 -13.44
N ILE A 364 -6.98 6.60 -12.91
CA ILE A 364 -7.72 6.30 -11.68
C ILE A 364 -7.00 6.89 -10.47
N GLY A 365 -5.66 6.87 -10.47
CA GLY A 365 -4.85 7.62 -9.51
C GLY A 365 -5.18 9.11 -9.50
N GLN A 366 -5.23 9.72 -10.69
CA GLN A 366 -5.62 11.10 -10.89
C GLN A 366 -7.03 11.37 -10.35
N ALA A 367 -8.01 10.53 -10.67
CA ALA A 367 -9.37 10.65 -10.15
C ALA A 367 -9.43 10.52 -8.62
N ALA A 368 -8.58 9.68 -8.02
CA ALA A 368 -8.54 9.48 -6.57
C ALA A 368 -8.21 10.76 -5.78
N LEU A 369 -7.55 11.76 -6.40
CA LEU A 369 -7.31 13.07 -5.80
C LEU A 369 -8.59 13.85 -5.46
N ALA A 370 -9.70 13.53 -6.14
CA ALA A 370 -11.04 14.04 -5.86
C ALA A 370 -11.91 13.04 -5.07
N TRP A 371 -11.33 11.92 -4.62
CA TRP A 371 -11.96 10.90 -3.77
C TRP A 371 -11.19 10.72 -2.45
N GLY A 372 -10.61 11.82 -1.96
CA GLY A 372 -10.00 11.88 -0.63
C GLY A 372 -8.49 11.63 -0.57
N ALA A 373 -7.84 11.25 -1.67
CA ALA A 373 -6.38 11.16 -1.69
C ALA A 373 -5.75 12.56 -1.69
N ASN A 374 -4.67 12.75 -0.91
CA ASN A 374 -3.86 13.97 -0.94
C ASN A 374 -2.49 13.75 -1.60
N ASP A 375 -2.14 12.49 -1.88
CA ASP A 375 -0.82 12.08 -2.30
C ASP A 375 -0.89 11.05 -3.42
N MET A 376 -0.09 11.26 -4.47
CA MET A 376 0.04 10.35 -5.61
C MET A 376 1.08 9.24 -5.36
N GLY A 377 1.66 9.12 -4.17
CA GLY A 377 2.72 8.14 -3.93
C GLY A 377 4.02 8.53 -4.63
N SER A 378 4.77 7.51 -5.06
CA SER A 378 6.13 7.71 -5.57
C SER A 378 6.22 7.85 -7.08
N VAL A 379 7.27 8.52 -7.57
CA VAL A 379 7.83 8.29 -8.91
C VAL A 379 8.37 6.86 -8.96
N MET A 380 7.92 6.09 -9.93
CA MET A 380 8.30 4.68 -10.01
C MET A 380 9.36 4.49 -11.10
N MET A 381 10.61 4.32 -10.67
CA MET A 381 11.73 3.96 -11.55
C MET A 381 11.75 2.45 -11.85
N GLU A 382 11.26 1.64 -10.91
CA GLU A 382 11.29 0.18 -10.95
C GLU A 382 10.12 -0.37 -10.11
N GLU A 383 9.48 -1.46 -10.56
CA GLU A 383 8.42 -2.16 -9.83
C GLU A 383 8.50 -3.66 -10.11
N ASN A 384 8.75 -4.46 -9.07
CA ASN A 384 9.01 -5.90 -9.20
C ASN A 384 7.89 -6.78 -8.60
N VAL A 385 7.00 -6.22 -7.76
CA VAL A 385 6.04 -7.02 -6.98
C VAL A 385 4.67 -7.06 -7.67
N VAL A 386 4.14 -5.90 -8.05
CA VAL A 386 2.88 -5.75 -8.77
C VAL A 386 3.03 -6.19 -10.23
N SER A 387 4.20 -5.98 -10.82
CA SER A 387 4.58 -6.43 -12.16
C SER A 387 4.61 -7.95 -12.27
N ALA A 388 5.12 -8.64 -11.25
CA ALA A 388 5.02 -10.10 -11.15
C ALA A 388 3.57 -10.57 -11.16
N ALA A 389 2.65 -9.76 -10.61
CA ALA A 389 1.20 -9.99 -10.66
C ALA A 389 0.52 -9.40 -11.91
N GLY A 390 1.27 -9.17 -12.99
CA GLY A 390 0.73 -8.83 -14.33
C GLY A 390 0.35 -7.37 -14.54
N THR A 391 0.52 -6.50 -13.54
CA THR A 391 0.16 -5.08 -13.64
C THR A 391 1.40 -4.21 -13.58
N THR A 392 1.60 -3.40 -14.62
CA THR A 392 2.78 -2.55 -14.77
C THR A 392 2.37 -1.14 -15.14
N TYR A 393 2.47 -0.24 -14.17
CA TYR A 393 2.45 1.19 -14.43
C TYR A 393 3.69 1.78 -13.77
N CYS A 394 4.54 2.40 -14.58
CA CYS A 394 5.62 3.26 -14.10
C CYS A 394 5.33 4.69 -14.55
N LEU A 395 5.44 5.65 -13.63
CA LEU A 395 5.24 7.06 -13.92
C LEU A 395 6.48 7.85 -13.55
N GLY A 396 7.06 8.52 -14.54
CA GLY A 396 8.08 9.55 -14.33
C GLY A 396 7.50 10.81 -13.69
N GLU A 397 8.38 11.62 -13.10
CA GLU A 397 8.01 12.86 -12.42
C GLU A 397 7.19 13.85 -13.30
N PRO A 398 7.52 14.07 -14.60
CA PRO A 398 6.73 14.97 -15.44
C PRO A 398 5.27 14.52 -15.59
N LEU A 399 5.03 13.22 -15.80
CA LEU A 399 3.68 12.71 -15.96
C LEU A 399 2.88 12.75 -14.65
N LEU A 400 3.52 12.47 -13.51
CA LEU A 400 2.89 12.64 -12.19
C LEU A 400 2.49 14.10 -11.93
N CYS A 401 3.39 15.05 -12.19
CA CYS A 401 3.10 16.48 -12.08
C CYS A 401 1.94 16.87 -13.00
N HIS A 402 1.94 16.40 -14.25
CA HIS A 402 0.87 16.67 -15.21
C HIS A 402 -0.48 16.14 -14.75
N LEU A 403 -0.55 14.91 -14.23
CA LEU A 403 -1.79 14.31 -13.73
C LEU A 403 -2.35 15.10 -12.55
N ILE A 404 -1.50 15.48 -11.60
CA ILE A 404 -1.90 16.33 -10.46
C ILE A 404 -2.42 17.69 -10.97
N ARG A 405 -1.72 18.31 -11.91
CA ARG A 405 -2.09 19.63 -12.44
C ARG A 405 -3.40 19.61 -13.20
N THR A 406 -3.58 18.63 -14.07
CA THR A 406 -4.81 18.49 -14.86
C THR A 406 -6.00 18.01 -14.03
N ALA A 407 -5.77 17.45 -12.83
CA ALA A 407 -6.81 17.25 -11.81
C ALA A 407 -7.23 18.54 -11.09
N GLY A 408 -6.53 19.67 -11.34
CA GLY A 408 -6.86 20.98 -10.78
C GLY A 408 -6.02 21.39 -9.57
N PHE A 409 -4.91 20.71 -9.28
CA PHE A 409 -4.05 20.98 -8.12
C PHE A 409 -2.64 21.45 -8.53
N THR A 410 -1.89 21.99 -7.57
CA THR A 410 -0.46 22.28 -7.71
C THR A 410 0.34 21.07 -7.22
N PRO A 411 1.16 20.44 -8.08
CA PRO A 411 2.02 19.32 -7.68
C PRO A 411 3.13 19.78 -6.74
N ALA A 412 3.52 18.89 -5.84
CA ALA A 412 4.61 19.13 -4.91
C ALA A 412 5.38 17.88 -4.52
N GLN A 413 6.70 17.96 -4.61
CA GLN A 413 7.61 16.96 -4.05
C GLN A 413 7.62 17.08 -2.52
N ARG A 414 7.43 15.97 -1.82
CA ARG A 414 7.57 15.84 -0.36
C ARG A 414 8.67 14.85 0.03
N ASP A 415 9.07 14.89 1.31
CA ASP A 415 9.86 13.82 1.93
C ASP A 415 8.97 12.73 2.58
N ASN A 416 9.60 11.77 3.29
CA ASN A 416 8.92 10.69 4.02
C ASN A 416 7.98 11.21 5.12
N ALA A 417 8.37 12.32 5.78
CA ALA A 417 7.61 12.95 6.86
C ALA A 417 6.55 13.92 6.34
N TYR A 418 6.26 13.91 5.03
CA TYR A 418 5.31 14.80 4.36
C TYR A 418 5.68 16.29 4.47
N ARG A 419 6.97 16.60 4.70
CA ARG A 419 7.46 17.98 4.58
C ARG A 419 7.65 18.31 3.11
N MET A 420 7.13 19.46 2.73
CA MET A 420 7.21 19.97 1.36
C MET A 420 8.66 20.31 1.01
N MET A 421 9.15 19.71 -0.06
CA MET A 421 10.49 19.95 -0.59
C MET A 421 10.47 20.95 -1.75
N LYS A 422 9.59 20.71 -2.73
CA LYS A 422 9.46 21.57 -3.92
C LYS A 422 8.00 21.76 -4.28
N LEU A 423 7.62 23.00 -4.61
CA LEU A 423 6.31 23.35 -5.12
C LEU A 423 6.42 23.63 -6.63
N HIS A 424 5.62 22.96 -7.44
CA HIS A 424 5.68 23.04 -8.90
C HIS A 424 4.55 23.94 -9.43
N GLU A 425 4.67 25.26 -9.21
CA GLU A 425 3.66 26.27 -9.60
C GLU A 425 4.00 27.00 -10.92
N TYR A 426 5.28 27.06 -11.29
CA TYR A 426 5.79 27.93 -12.36
C TYR A 426 6.45 27.16 -13.49
N GLU A 427 6.90 27.87 -14.53
CA GLU A 427 7.44 27.36 -15.81
C GLU A 427 8.53 26.29 -15.67
N GLN A 428 9.27 26.27 -14.57
CA GLN A 428 10.31 25.27 -14.28
C GLN A 428 9.75 23.94 -13.72
N SER A 429 8.44 23.78 -13.68
CA SER A 429 7.82 22.53 -13.22
C SER A 429 8.11 21.40 -14.20
N PRO A 430 8.39 20.17 -13.71
CA PRO A 430 8.74 19.03 -14.56
C PRO A 430 7.78 18.80 -15.73
N ASP A 431 6.47 18.97 -15.50
CA ASP A 431 5.45 18.83 -16.53
C ASP A 431 5.40 19.98 -17.53
N LEU A 432 5.75 21.20 -17.13
CA LEU A 432 5.70 22.38 -17.99
C LEU A 432 6.93 22.53 -18.90
N MET A 433 8.00 21.78 -18.62
CA MET A 433 9.21 21.72 -19.44
C MET A 433 9.18 20.62 -20.52
N VAL A 434 8.10 19.83 -20.60
CA VAL A 434 7.98 18.77 -21.61
C VAL A 434 7.48 19.37 -22.93
N ASP A 435 8.38 19.42 -23.92
CA ASP A 435 8.05 19.87 -25.28
C ASP A 435 7.40 18.77 -26.14
N ASP A 436 7.70 17.50 -25.88
CA ASP A 436 7.14 16.34 -26.59
C ASP A 436 6.60 15.29 -25.62
N TRP A 437 5.27 15.21 -25.51
CA TRP A 437 4.59 14.22 -24.69
C TRP A 437 4.54 12.82 -25.33
N SER A 438 4.95 12.67 -26.59
CA SER A 438 4.96 11.36 -27.26
C SER A 438 5.94 10.38 -26.60
N SER A 439 7.00 10.91 -25.97
CA SER A 439 7.99 10.14 -25.20
C SER A 439 7.65 10.01 -23.71
N GLN A 440 6.56 10.64 -23.25
CA GLN A 440 6.10 10.60 -21.85
C GLN A 440 4.84 9.73 -21.78
N ARG A 441 5.03 8.42 -21.64
CA ARG A 441 3.93 7.48 -21.44
C ARG A 441 4.11 6.72 -20.14
N ALA A 442 3.00 6.22 -19.60
CA ALA A 442 3.08 5.18 -18.60
C ALA A 442 3.67 3.96 -19.29
N ASP A 443 4.94 3.68 -18.99
CA ASP A 443 5.61 2.53 -19.56
C ASP A 443 5.15 1.26 -18.85
N ARG A 444 5.01 0.18 -19.63
CA ARG A 444 5.01 -1.19 -19.13
C ARG A 444 6.46 -1.67 -19.24
N LEU A 445 7.23 -1.75 -18.16
CA LEU A 445 8.68 -2.03 -18.27
C LEU A 445 9.19 -3.21 -17.44
N HIS A 446 10.17 -3.86 -18.08
CA HIS A 446 11.24 -4.80 -17.69
C HIS A 446 10.99 -5.82 -16.57
N VAL A 447 10.86 -7.09 -16.97
CA VAL A 447 11.09 -8.25 -16.10
C VAL A 447 12.60 -8.50 -16.09
N GLN A 448 13.23 -8.53 -14.91
CA GLN A 448 14.62 -8.92 -14.75
C GLN A 448 14.76 -10.41 -15.08
N ASN A 449 15.05 -10.73 -16.34
CA ASN A 449 15.56 -12.04 -16.76
C ASN A 449 16.96 -11.80 -17.33
N ASP A 450 18.00 -12.18 -16.59
CA ASP A 450 19.39 -12.11 -17.06
C ASP A 450 19.76 -13.21 -18.08
N ASP A 451 18.79 -13.98 -18.58
CA ASP A 451 19.02 -15.00 -19.61
C ASP A 451 18.01 -14.89 -20.77
N ALA A 452 18.27 -13.96 -21.68
CA ALA A 452 17.88 -14.12 -23.07
C ALA A 452 18.95 -13.47 -23.95
N GLY A 453 20.04 -14.21 -24.15
CA GLY A 453 21.04 -13.87 -25.17
C GLY A 453 20.36 -13.60 -26.52
N CYS A 454 20.86 -12.57 -27.20
CA CYS A 454 20.56 -12.25 -28.60
C CYS A 454 20.57 -13.50 -29.49
N GLY A 455 19.40 -14.08 -29.71
CA GLY A 455 19.13 -15.01 -30.79
C GLY A 455 18.55 -14.23 -31.97
N THR A 456 19.36 -13.99 -32.99
CA THR A 456 18.93 -13.46 -34.27
C THR A 456 17.87 -14.37 -34.90
N GLY A 457 16.60 -13.95 -34.87
CA GLY A 457 15.50 -14.60 -35.58
C GLY A 457 15.01 -13.71 -36.71
N ALA A 458 15.38 -14.08 -37.94
CA ALA A 458 14.98 -13.43 -39.17
C ALA A 458 13.47 -13.57 -39.46
N ASP A 459 12.96 -12.58 -40.20
CA ASP A 459 11.78 -12.55 -41.06
C ASP A 459 10.73 -13.67 -40.95
N SER A 460 9.50 -13.27 -40.65
CA SER A 460 8.38 -13.64 -41.53
C SER A 460 7.23 -12.64 -41.40
N ASP A 461 7.14 -11.75 -42.39
CA ASP A 461 5.88 -11.15 -42.82
C ASP A 461 4.92 -12.29 -43.22
N GLN A 462 3.85 -12.48 -42.45
CA GLN A 462 2.60 -13.04 -42.99
C GLN A 462 1.38 -12.32 -42.39
N PRO A 463 0.42 -11.89 -43.23
CA PRO A 463 -0.79 -11.24 -42.76
C PRO A 463 -1.74 -12.27 -42.14
N VAL A 464 -2.30 -11.93 -40.97
CA VAL A 464 -3.32 -12.72 -40.29
C VAL A 464 -4.67 -12.49 -40.98
N GLU A 465 -5.22 -13.52 -41.62
CA GLU A 465 -6.59 -13.53 -42.16
C GLU A 465 -7.62 -13.63 -41.02
N LEU A 466 -8.54 -12.66 -40.98
CA LEU A 466 -9.73 -12.69 -40.12
C LEU A 466 -10.85 -13.44 -40.83
N THR A 467 -11.20 -14.64 -40.37
CA THR A 467 -12.44 -15.32 -40.77
C THR A 467 -13.56 -14.98 -39.79
N VAL A 468 -14.53 -14.20 -40.27
CA VAL A 468 -15.85 -14.05 -39.65
C VAL A 468 -16.71 -15.21 -40.15
N GLN A 469 -17.18 -16.07 -39.25
CA GLN A 469 -18.21 -17.06 -39.59
C GLN A 469 -19.56 -16.62 -39.01
N GLY A 470 -20.50 -16.38 -39.91
CA GLY A 470 -21.93 -16.31 -39.65
C GLY A 470 -22.68 -16.59 -40.94
N ASP A 471 -23.42 -17.70 -40.94
CA ASP A 471 -24.72 -17.90 -41.60
C ASP A 471 -25.54 -18.86 -40.74
#